data_AF-A0A165U6U9-F1
#
_entry.id   AF-A0A165U6U9-F1
#
_cell.length_a   1.000
_cell.length_b   1.000
_cell.length_c   1.000
_cell.angle_alpha   90.00
_cell.angle_beta   90.00
_cell.angle_gamma   90.00
#
_symmetry.space_group_name_H-M   'P 1'
#
loop_
_entity.id
_entity.type
_entity.pdbx_description
1 polymer ?
#
loop_
_entity_poly.entity_id
_entity_poly.type
_entity_poly.pdbx_seq_one_letter_code
_entity_poly.pdbx_strand_id
1 'polypeptide(L)'
;MANSIPQEELPILENVINIRNRLTALKKDRGEYIKSSDVNTLYQQIVKQVTKLNDVRDDNSTSNRLDTLLADVFNLLSLFYLTIGKTKECPATYSQIASMRQILDHMNESAVYNESDLAPFHRRLGELRQIVQNDAQSGKHPEAMIKLLERQLNECESVLCNLQDSMAELSPELLPIHVKLVDIRRKLVALAAKETFSKAELKPLQEELRKIDSKRVDGKFLGPGGIVPASQAICSSLLEECFDIVQEIRAQEESKNVASSLRPIHDRLTQIRAELESLVLTHRWSLRETDLWNYSLSLQEIDKMRIDGKFVDSEGNRPEGQYVLLYLLRRCYGLIYRLLLSSEPVSEELMPIANKLSTVKKCLNEVLKYGGPFSPYDLYPYQLALHQIDSMRKDGKFVGVDGTIPEGQGIVMAHLNECHELLEMLKEAMDEGEDEDFDEDPGDLDDATEEE
;
A
#
# COMPACT_ATOMS: atom_id res chain seq x y z
N MET A 1 9.89 -4.96 -17.73
CA MET A 1 9.31 -4.92 -19.08
C MET A 1 7.86 -4.50 -18.93
N ALA A 2 7.42 -3.45 -19.63
CA ALA A 2 6.06 -2.92 -19.49
C ALA A 2 5.02 -3.94 -19.97
N ASN A 3 3.96 -4.17 -19.19
CA ASN A 3 2.86 -5.08 -19.53
C ASN A 3 2.37 -4.79 -20.96
N SER A 4 2.56 -5.75 -21.87
CA SER A 4 2.16 -5.64 -23.27
C SER A 4 0.64 -5.51 -23.35
N ILE A 5 0.15 -4.48 -24.03
CA ILE A 5 -1.29 -4.24 -24.20
C ILE A 5 -1.78 -5.16 -25.32
N PRO A 6 -2.88 -5.91 -25.14
CA PRO A 6 -3.46 -6.75 -26.19
C PRO A 6 -3.75 -5.96 -27.46
N GLN A 7 -3.56 -6.57 -28.64
CA GLN A 7 -3.76 -5.87 -29.92
C GLN A 7 -5.19 -5.34 -30.09
N GLU A 8 -6.17 -6.04 -29.53
CA GLU A 8 -7.58 -5.67 -29.58
C GLU A 8 -7.90 -4.44 -28.73
N GLU A 9 -7.09 -4.16 -27.70
CA GLU A 9 -7.23 -2.99 -26.82
C GLU A 9 -6.50 -1.74 -27.36
N LEU A 10 -5.55 -1.89 -28.29
CA LEU A 10 -4.83 -0.76 -28.91
C LEU A 10 -5.74 0.33 -29.49
N PRO A 11 -6.79 0.03 -30.29
CA PRO A 11 -7.68 1.07 -30.79
C PRO A 11 -8.47 1.76 -29.68
N ILE A 12 -8.80 1.05 -28.60
CA ILE A 12 -9.49 1.61 -27.43
C ILE A 12 -8.54 2.57 -26.70
N LEU A 13 -7.30 2.14 -26.49
CA LEU A 13 -6.24 2.94 -25.88
C LEU A 13 -5.98 4.26 -26.61
N GLU A 14 -5.86 4.22 -27.93
CA GLU A 14 -5.66 5.44 -28.73
C GLU A 14 -6.82 6.43 -28.57
N ASN A 15 -8.06 5.93 -28.56
CA ASN A 15 -9.24 6.76 -28.35
C ASN A 15 -9.29 7.36 -26.94
N VAL A 16 -8.97 6.56 -25.91
CA VAL A 16 -8.89 7.03 -24.51
C VAL A 16 -7.80 8.10 -24.34
N ILE A 17 -6.64 7.93 -24.98
CA ILE A 17 -5.58 8.96 -24.99
C ILE A 17 -6.07 10.26 -25.63
N ASN A 18 -6.79 10.19 -26.74
CA ASN A 18 -7.35 11.36 -27.40
C ASN A 18 -8.37 12.08 -26.49
N ILE A 19 -9.29 11.34 -25.86
CA ILE A 19 -10.25 11.87 -24.90
C ILE A 19 -9.52 12.57 -23.74
N ARG A 20 -8.50 11.94 -23.16
CA ARG A 20 -7.65 12.53 -22.10
C ARG A 20 -7.01 13.83 -22.55
N ASN A 21 -6.44 13.87 -23.75
CA ASN A 21 -5.78 15.07 -24.28
C ASN A 21 -6.79 16.21 -24.47
N ARG A 22 -8.00 15.91 -24.94
CA ARG A 22 -9.09 16.89 -25.09
C ARG A 22 -9.60 17.41 -23.75
N LEU A 23 -9.80 16.53 -22.77
CA LEU A 23 -10.13 16.93 -21.39
C LEU A 23 -9.02 17.79 -20.77
N THR A 24 -7.75 17.48 -21.05
CA THR A 24 -6.62 18.27 -20.57
C THR A 24 -6.55 19.64 -21.23
N ALA A 25 -6.85 19.73 -22.53
CA ALA A 25 -6.95 21.01 -23.23
C ALA A 25 -8.10 21.85 -22.65
N LEU A 26 -9.27 21.25 -22.44
CA LEU A 26 -10.42 21.90 -21.81
C LEU A 26 -10.10 22.40 -20.39
N LYS A 27 -9.30 21.66 -19.63
CA LYS A 27 -8.84 22.07 -18.29
C LYS A 27 -7.89 23.27 -18.33
N LYS A 28 -7.05 23.36 -19.38
CA LYS A 28 -6.07 24.45 -19.55
C LYS A 28 -6.71 25.73 -20.06
N ASP A 29 -7.82 25.62 -20.79
CA ASP A 29 -8.57 26.78 -21.25
C ASP A 29 -9.27 27.47 -20.06
N ARG A 30 -8.63 28.52 -19.56
CA ARG A 30 -9.16 29.38 -18.48
C ARG A 30 -9.83 30.65 -19.02
N GLY A 31 -9.92 30.80 -20.35
CA GLY A 31 -10.46 32.00 -20.99
C GLY A 31 -11.98 32.03 -21.04
N GLU A 32 -12.64 30.86 -21.08
CA GLU A 32 -14.09 30.70 -21.07
C GLU A 32 -14.57 29.77 -19.96
N TYR A 33 -15.85 29.90 -19.59
CA TYR A 33 -16.50 28.95 -18.67
C TYR A 33 -16.69 27.60 -19.37
N ILE A 34 -16.46 26.50 -18.64
CA ILE A 34 -16.63 25.14 -19.16
C ILE A 34 -18.12 24.86 -19.41
N LYS A 35 -18.46 24.55 -20.66
CA LYS A 35 -19.84 24.24 -21.07
C LYS A 35 -20.19 22.79 -20.74
N SER A 36 -21.39 22.58 -20.20
CA SER A 36 -21.90 21.23 -19.89
C SER A 36 -21.99 20.33 -21.13
N SER A 37 -22.27 20.90 -22.31
CA SER A 37 -22.32 20.16 -23.58
C SER A 37 -20.99 19.49 -23.92
N ASP A 38 -19.88 20.19 -23.68
CA ASP A 38 -18.55 19.74 -24.10
C ASP A 38 -18.08 18.58 -23.20
N VAL A 39 -18.36 18.70 -21.91
CA VAL A 39 -18.12 17.64 -20.91
C VAL A 39 -18.98 16.41 -21.21
N ASN A 40 -20.29 16.58 -21.43
CA ASN A 40 -21.20 15.47 -21.74
C ASN A 40 -20.81 14.75 -23.05
N THR A 41 -20.30 15.48 -24.04
CA THR A 41 -19.82 14.88 -25.30
C THR A 41 -18.63 13.96 -25.05
N LEU A 42 -17.65 14.42 -24.25
CA LEU A 42 -16.48 13.60 -23.88
C LEU A 42 -16.88 12.41 -23.00
N TYR A 43 -17.86 12.60 -22.11
CA TYR A 43 -18.43 11.53 -21.30
C TYR A 43 -19.07 10.42 -22.16
N GLN A 44 -19.91 10.77 -23.13
CA GLN A 44 -20.50 9.78 -24.04
C GLN A 44 -19.42 9.05 -24.87
N GLN A 45 -18.34 9.72 -25.24
CA GLN A 45 -17.24 9.09 -25.97
C GLN A 45 -16.48 8.08 -25.11
N ILE A 46 -16.21 8.40 -23.83
CA ILE A 46 -15.52 7.45 -22.94
C ILE A 46 -16.41 6.26 -22.61
N VAL A 47 -17.72 6.48 -22.40
CA VAL A 47 -18.69 5.41 -22.18
C VAL A 47 -18.65 4.40 -23.33
N LYS A 48 -18.65 4.88 -24.58
CA LYS A 48 -18.55 4.00 -25.75
C LYS A 48 -17.25 3.20 -25.77
N GLN A 49 -16.14 3.77 -25.29
CA GLN A 49 -14.88 3.03 -25.19
C GLN A 49 -14.95 1.98 -24.08
N VAL A 50 -15.59 2.28 -22.94
CA VAL A 50 -15.77 1.30 -21.87
C VAL A 50 -16.70 0.18 -22.27
N THR A 51 -17.80 0.47 -22.98
CA THR A 51 -18.67 -0.60 -23.52
C THR A 51 -17.89 -1.52 -24.45
N LYS A 52 -17.15 -0.96 -25.41
CA LYS A 52 -16.28 -1.76 -26.28
C LYS A 52 -15.22 -2.53 -25.52
N LEU A 53 -14.70 -1.95 -24.44
CA LEU A 53 -13.70 -2.62 -23.62
C LEU A 53 -14.31 -3.80 -22.89
N ASN A 54 -15.51 -3.66 -22.34
CA ASN A 54 -16.25 -4.76 -21.73
C ASN A 54 -16.67 -5.83 -22.75
N ASP A 55 -16.87 -5.47 -24.02
CA ASP A 55 -17.18 -6.43 -25.08
C ASP A 55 -15.93 -7.24 -25.51
N VAL A 56 -14.73 -6.67 -25.31
CA VAL A 56 -13.43 -7.26 -25.71
C VAL A 56 -12.74 -7.96 -24.54
N ARG A 57 -13.05 -7.54 -23.31
CA ARG A 57 -12.50 -8.09 -22.09
C ARG A 57 -13.52 -9.00 -21.42
N ASP A 58 -13.11 -10.24 -21.19
CA ASP A 58 -13.75 -11.09 -20.20
C ASP A 58 -13.43 -10.55 -18.78
N ASP A 59 -14.25 -10.94 -17.79
CA ASP A 59 -14.15 -10.49 -16.38
C ASP A 59 -12.76 -10.71 -15.73
N ASN A 60 -11.88 -11.44 -16.42
CA ASN A 60 -10.61 -11.95 -15.95
C ASN A 60 -9.38 -11.25 -16.55
N SER A 61 -9.62 -10.14 -17.24
CA SER A 61 -8.57 -9.37 -17.90
C SER A 61 -7.64 -8.67 -16.90
N THR A 62 -6.32 -8.94 -17.00
CA THR A 62 -5.32 -8.34 -16.11
C THR A 62 -5.20 -6.83 -16.28
N SER A 63 -5.12 -6.10 -15.16
CA SER A 63 -4.92 -4.64 -15.16
C SER A 63 -3.67 -4.23 -15.93
N ASN A 64 -3.84 -3.29 -16.86
CA ASN A 64 -2.76 -2.82 -17.72
C ASN A 64 -2.77 -1.29 -17.83
N ARG A 65 -1.94 -0.76 -18.74
CA ARG A 65 -1.81 0.70 -18.93
C ARG A 65 -3.13 1.38 -19.36
N LEU A 66 -4.01 0.68 -20.08
CA LEU A 66 -5.33 1.19 -20.44
C LEU A 66 -6.17 1.47 -19.20
N ASP A 67 -6.14 0.60 -18.20
CA ASP A 67 -6.86 0.76 -16.93
C ASP A 67 -6.39 2.00 -16.17
N THR A 68 -5.07 2.20 -16.10
CA THR A 68 -4.50 3.42 -15.50
C THR A 68 -4.97 4.68 -16.23
N LEU A 69 -4.99 4.66 -17.57
CA LEU A 69 -5.44 5.79 -18.37
C LEU A 69 -6.96 6.02 -18.28
N LEU A 70 -7.76 4.96 -18.17
CA LEU A 70 -9.20 5.06 -17.93
C LEU A 70 -9.46 5.70 -16.56
N ALA A 71 -8.73 5.28 -15.53
CA ALA A 71 -8.83 5.89 -14.21
C ALA A 71 -8.49 7.38 -14.23
N ASP A 72 -7.43 7.78 -14.94
CA ASP A 72 -7.08 9.20 -15.15
C ASP A 72 -8.21 9.98 -15.85
N VAL A 73 -8.79 9.41 -16.91
CA VAL A 73 -9.88 10.05 -17.67
C VAL A 73 -11.14 10.18 -16.82
N PHE A 74 -11.52 9.15 -16.07
CA PHE A 74 -12.69 9.20 -15.18
C PHE A 74 -12.50 10.16 -14.01
N ASN A 75 -11.29 10.21 -13.42
CA ASN A 75 -10.96 11.22 -12.43
C ASN A 75 -11.13 12.63 -12.98
N LEU A 76 -10.61 12.90 -14.17
CA LEU A 76 -10.70 14.22 -14.78
C LEU A 76 -12.14 14.57 -15.17
N LEU A 77 -12.91 13.62 -15.71
CA LEU A 77 -14.33 13.79 -16.01
C LEU A 77 -15.15 14.07 -14.75
N SER A 78 -14.91 13.34 -13.66
CA SER A 78 -15.57 13.56 -12.38
C SER A 78 -15.38 14.99 -11.88
N LEU A 79 -14.14 15.49 -11.94
CA LEU A 79 -13.85 16.88 -11.60
C LEU A 79 -14.56 17.89 -12.51
N PHE A 80 -14.71 17.60 -13.80
CA PHE A 80 -15.50 18.43 -14.71
C PHE A 80 -16.99 18.43 -14.34
N TYR A 81 -17.57 17.28 -14.00
CA TYR A 81 -18.96 17.18 -13.54
C TYR A 81 -19.20 17.98 -12.25
N LEU A 82 -18.24 17.93 -11.32
CA LEU A 82 -18.26 18.78 -10.12
C LEU A 82 -18.19 20.27 -10.50
N THR A 83 -17.32 20.64 -11.45
CA THR A 83 -17.11 22.03 -11.89
C THR A 83 -18.36 22.62 -12.57
N ILE A 84 -19.09 21.83 -13.35
CA ILE A 84 -20.34 22.25 -14.00
C ILE A 84 -21.58 22.12 -13.09
N GLY A 85 -21.38 21.83 -11.80
CA GLY A 85 -22.45 21.79 -10.79
C GLY A 85 -23.30 20.52 -10.77
N LYS A 86 -22.92 19.48 -11.53
CA LYS A 86 -23.61 18.18 -11.59
C LYS A 86 -23.11 17.22 -10.51
N THR A 87 -23.13 17.67 -9.25
CA THR A 87 -22.50 16.95 -8.12
C THR A 87 -23.27 15.71 -7.65
N LYS A 88 -24.52 15.54 -8.09
CA LYS A 88 -25.42 14.43 -7.74
C LYS A 88 -25.61 13.43 -8.90
N GLU A 89 -24.75 13.47 -9.91
CA GLU A 89 -24.74 12.48 -10.99
C GLU A 89 -23.59 11.49 -10.79
N CYS A 90 -23.79 10.24 -11.18
CA CYS A 90 -22.80 9.16 -11.12
C CYS A 90 -21.38 9.57 -11.55
N PRO A 91 -21.16 10.27 -12.67
CA PRO A 91 -19.80 10.59 -13.10
C PRO A 91 -19.03 11.46 -12.10
N ALA A 92 -19.72 12.25 -11.26
CA ALA A 92 -19.12 13.12 -10.25
C ALA A 92 -18.64 12.40 -8.98
N THR A 93 -19.02 11.13 -8.80
CA THR A 93 -18.66 10.34 -7.62
C THR A 93 -17.28 9.70 -7.77
N TYR A 94 -16.86 9.38 -9.00
CA TYR A 94 -15.65 8.60 -9.28
C TYR A 94 -14.40 9.15 -8.58
N SER A 95 -14.10 10.44 -8.73
CA SER A 95 -12.87 11.01 -8.14
C SER A 95 -12.89 10.97 -6.61
N GLN A 96 -14.08 10.99 -6.00
CA GLN A 96 -14.23 10.90 -4.57
C GLN A 96 -14.03 9.47 -4.08
N ILE A 97 -14.59 8.48 -4.77
CA ILE A 97 -14.37 7.06 -4.47
C ILE A 97 -12.88 6.71 -4.60
N ALA A 98 -12.25 7.11 -5.72
CA ALA A 98 -10.83 6.88 -5.96
C ALA A 98 -9.94 7.53 -4.88
N SER A 99 -10.24 8.77 -4.47
CA SER A 99 -9.49 9.46 -3.41
C SER A 99 -9.70 8.81 -2.05
N MET A 100 -10.92 8.40 -1.72
CA MET A 100 -11.21 7.70 -0.46
C MET A 100 -10.48 6.37 -0.39
N ARG A 101 -10.46 5.59 -1.49
CA ARG A 101 -9.70 4.34 -1.56
C ARG A 101 -8.23 4.55 -1.19
N GLN A 102 -7.57 5.51 -1.84
CA GLN A 102 -6.16 5.81 -1.55
C GLN A 102 -5.94 6.20 -0.09
N ILE A 103 -6.84 6.98 0.49
CA ILE A 103 -6.74 7.37 1.90
C ILE A 103 -6.90 6.13 2.81
N LEU A 104 -7.88 5.27 2.54
CA LEU A 104 -8.11 4.05 3.32
C LEU A 104 -6.94 3.07 3.20
N ASP A 105 -6.36 2.91 2.02
CA ASP A 105 -5.16 2.10 1.79
C ASP A 105 -3.98 2.64 2.60
N HIS A 106 -3.74 3.95 2.60
CA HIS A 106 -2.69 4.57 3.42
C HIS A 106 -2.96 4.47 4.93
N MET A 107 -4.22 4.52 5.36
CA MET A 107 -4.59 4.28 6.76
C MET A 107 -4.28 2.85 7.15
N ASN A 108 -4.54 1.88 6.26
CA ASN A 108 -4.20 0.47 6.46
C ASN A 108 -2.69 0.26 6.58
N GLU A 109 -1.91 0.83 5.65
CA GLU A 109 -0.45 0.73 5.63
C GLU A 109 0.21 1.36 6.86
N SER A 110 -0.31 2.51 7.30
CA SER A 110 0.28 3.24 8.43
C SER A 110 -0.19 2.77 9.80
N ALA A 111 -1.29 2.00 9.87
CA ALA A 111 -1.95 1.60 11.11
C ALA A 111 -2.28 2.77 12.07
N VAL A 112 -2.42 4.00 11.56
CA VAL A 112 -2.59 5.21 12.38
C VAL A 112 -3.95 5.86 12.15
N TYR A 113 -4.94 5.25 12.78
CA TYR A 113 -6.33 5.67 12.70
C TYR A 113 -7.11 5.25 13.95
N ASN A 114 -8.27 5.85 14.15
CA ASN A 114 -9.22 5.47 15.17
C ASN A 114 -10.66 5.46 14.60
N GLU A 115 -11.63 5.02 15.40
CA GLU A 115 -13.02 4.88 14.97
C GLU A 115 -13.62 6.20 14.47
N SER A 116 -13.26 7.32 15.11
CA SER A 116 -13.74 8.65 14.70
C SER A 116 -13.19 9.09 13.34
N ASP A 117 -12.04 8.56 12.92
CA ASP A 117 -11.48 8.82 11.59
C ASP A 117 -12.17 8.01 10.51
N LEU A 118 -12.69 6.81 10.83
CA LEU A 118 -13.37 5.92 9.89
C LEU A 118 -14.83 6.31 9.65
N ALA A 119 -15.50 6.89 10.66
CA ALA A 119 -16.92 7.26 10.59
C ALA A 119 -17.30 8.20 9.42
N PRO A 120 -16.51 9.24 9.07
CA PRO A 120 -16.78 10.07 7.90
C PRO A 120 -16.77 9.30 6.58
N PHE A 121 -15.87 8.31 6.43
CA PHE A 121 -15.80 7.47 5.22
C PHE A 121 -17.03 6.59 5.10
N HIS A 122 -17.46 5.96 6.21
CA HIS A 122 -18.67 5.16 6.23
C HIS A 122 -19.90 5.97 5.78
N ARG A 123 -20.09 7.17 6.36
CA ARG A 123 -21.18 8.07 5.95
C ARG A 123 -21.07 8.46 4.47
N ARG A 124 -19.87 8.85 4.02
CA ARG A 124 -19.68 9.33 2.65
C ARG A 124 -19.87 8.22 1.62
N LEU A 125 -19.38 7.01 1.88
CA LEU A 125 -19.61 5.84 1.02
C LEU A 125 -21.11 5.55 0.88
N GLY A 126 -21.87 5.59 1.98
CA GLY A 126 -23.32 5.46 1.95
C GLY A 126 -24.00 6.53 1.09
N GLU A 127 -23.60 7.80 1.20
CA GLU A 127 -24.12 8.89 0.36
C GLU A 127 -23.80 8.69 -1.13
N LEU A 128 -22.57 8.28 -1.46
CA LEU A 128 -22.16 8.03 -2.84
C LEU A 128 -22.89 6.83 -3.43
N ARG A 129 -23.11 5.77 -2.64
CA ARG A 129 -23.90 4.62 -3.05
C ARG A 129 -25.35 5.01 -3.35
N GLN A 130 -25.96 5.87 -2.54
CA GLN A 130 -27.30 6.38 -2.83
C GLN A 130 -27.35 7.16 -4.14
N ILE A 131 -26.35 7.98 -4.46
CA ILE A 131 -26.27 8.68 -5.75
C ILE A 131 -26.24 7.67 -6.90
N VAL A 132 -25.38 6.65 -6.79
CA VAL A 132 -25.23 5.62 -7.84
C VAL A 132 -26.52 4.82 -8.04
N GLN A 133 -27.17 4.38 -6.95
CA GLN A 133 -28.42 3.63 -7.01
C GLN A 133 -29.59 4.46 -7.58
N ASN A 134 -29.69 5.74 -7.22
CA ASN A 134 -30.72 6.62 -7.78
C ASN A 134 -30.57 6.80 -9.29
N ASP A 135 -29.34 6.97 -9.76
CA ASP A 135 -29.06 7.12 -11.18
C ASP A 135 -29.27 5.81 -11.95
N ALA A 136 -28.94 4.67 -11.35
CA ALA A 136 -29.24 3.34 -11.88
C ALA A 136 -30.75 3.14 -12.10
N GLN A 137 -31.58 3.46 -11.10
CA GLN A 137 -33.05 3.38 -11.20
C GLN A 137 -33.62 4.34 -12.25
N SER A 138 -33.00 5.50 -12.43
CA SER A 138 -33.47 6.51 -13.39
C SER A 138 -33.10 6.22 -14.85
N GLY A 139 -32.22 5.25 -15.11
CA GLY A 139 -31.74 4.91 -16.45
C GLY A 139 -30.96 6.03 -17.16
N LYS A 140 -30.51 7.06 -16.42
CA LYS A 140 -29.81 8.23 -17.00
C LYS A 140 -28.41 7.92 -17.50
N HIS A 141 -27.77 6.91 -16.91
CA HIS A 141 -26.40 6.54 -17.18
C HIS A 141 -26.32 5.08 -17.65
N PRO A 142 -25.33 4.73 -18.48
CA PRO A 142 -25.14 3.36 -18.96
C PRO A 142 -24.87 2.39 -17.82
N GLU A 143 -25.40 1.16 -17.93
CA GLU A 143 -25.23 0.10 -16.94
C GLU A 143 -23.76 -0.21 -16.63
N ALA A 144 -22.90 -0.19 -17.66
CA ALA A 144 -21.45 -0.37 -17.50
C ALA A 144 -20.81 0.64 -16.54
N MET A 145 -21.29 1.89 -16.52
CA MET A 145 -20.81 2.93 -15.60
C MET A 145 -21.27 2.66 -14.17
N ILE A 146 -22.53 2.25 -14.00
CA ILE A 146 -23.10 1.92 -12.70
C ILE A 146 -22.33 0.73 -12.10
N LYS A 147 -22.16 -0.36 -12.86
CA LYS A 147 -21.39 -1.54 -12.43
C LYS A 147 -19.97 -1.20 -12.01
N LEU A 148 -19.28 -0.34 -12.78
CA LEU A 148 -17.92 0.11 -12.44
C LEU A 148 -17.88 0.88 -11.11
N LEU A 149 -18.82 1.81 -10.90
CA LEU A 149 -18.88 2.59 -9.66
C LEU A 149 -19.29 1.74 -8.45
N GLU A 150 -20.22 0.80 -8.62
CA GLU A 150 -20.60 -0.15 -7.58
C GLU A 150 -19.44 -1.04 -7.18
N ARG A 151 -18.67 -1.58 -8.15
CA ARG A 151 -17.46 -2.36 -7.87
C ARG A 151 -16.46 -1.54 -7.06
N GLN A 152 -16.17 -0.31 -7.46
CA GLN A 152 -15.25 0.55 -6.71
C GLN A 152 -15.76 0.92 -5.31
N LEU A 153 -17.07 1.11 -5.13
CA LEU A 153 -17.67 1.34 -3.81
C LEU A 153 -17.50 0.11 -2.92
N ASN A 154 -17.78 -1.09 -3.45
CA ASN A 154 -17.62 -2.35 -2.73
C ASN A 154 -16.16 -2.58 -2.32
N GLU A 155 -15.21 -2.29 -3.21
CA GLU A 155 -13.78 -2.34 -2.91
C GLU A 155 -13.39 -1.35 -1.80
N CYS A 156 -13.93 -0.12 -1.79
CA CYS A 156 -13.67 0.83 -0.71
C CYS A 156 -14.28 0.38 0.63
N GLU A 157 -15.48 -0.17 0.59
CA GLU A 157 -16.16 -0.68 1.78
C GLU A 157 -15.47 -1.91 2.37
N SER A 158 -14.96 -2.81 1.53
CA SER A 158 -14.22 -3.97 2.03
C SER A 158 -12.94 -3.55 2.76
N VAL A 159 -12.20 -2.56 2.24
CA VAL A 159 -11.05 -1.97 2.94
C VAL A 159 -11.50 -1.32 4.25
N LEU A 160 -12.60 -0.56 4.23
CA LEU A 160 -13.14 0.07 5.44
C LEU A 160 -13.53 -0.96 6.51
N CYS A 161 -14.23 -2.04 6.13
CA CYS A 161 -14.58 -3.12 7.04
C CYS A 161 -13.33 -3.79 7.62
N ASN A 162 -12.32 -4.10 6.79
CA ASN A 162 -11.06 -4.66 7.28
C ASN A 162 -10.36 -3.75 8.32
N LEU A 163 -10.40 -2.43 8.13
CA LEU A 163 -9.87 -1.46 9.09
C LEU A 163 -10.69 -1.45 10.39
N GLN A 164 -12.01 -1.59 10.31
CA GLN A 164 -12.87 -1.68 11.48
C GLN A 164 -12.67 -2.99 12.25
N ASP A 165 -12.54 -4.10 11.53
CA ASP A 165 -12.36 -5.44 12.11
C ASP A 165 -10.99 -5.55 12.82
N SER A 166 -9.92 -5.06 12.19
CA SER A 166 -8.60 -5.00 12.83
C SER A 166 -8.56 -4.12 14.09
N MET A 167 -9.42 -3.10 14.17
CA MET A 167 -9.62 -2.35 15.42
C MET A 167 -10.43 -3.13 16.45
N ALA A 168 -11.41 -3.94 16.03
CA ALA A 168 -12.21 -4.77 16.92
C ALA A 168 -11.38 -5.89 17.58
N GLU A 169 -10.29 -6.33 16.96
CA GLU A 169 -9.31 -7.25 17.55
C GLU A 169 -8.53 -6.65 18.73
N LEU A 170 -8.46 -5.32 18.85
CA LEU A 170 -7.80 -4.68 19.99
C LEU A 170 -8.64 -4.91 21.24
N SER A 171 -8.01 -5.47 22.27
CA SER A 171 -8.63 -5.62 23.59
C SER A 171 -9.17 -4.27 24.11
N PRO A 172 -10.30 -4.27 24.85
CA PRO A 172 -10.91 -3.04 25.35
C PRO A 172 -9.98 -2.22 26.25
N GLU A 173 -8.98 -2.85 26.87
CA GLU A 173 -7.96 -2.17 27.67
C GLU A 173 -6.94 -1.39 26.82
N LEU A 174 -6.64 -1.88 25.61
CA LEU A 174 -5.68 -1.26 24.69
C LEU A 174 -6.30 -0.16 23.84
N LEU A 175 -7.61 -0.20 23.57
CA LEU A 175 -8.29 0.79 22.73
C LEU A 175 -8.05 2.25 23.20
N PRO A 176 -8.18 2.61 24.51
CA PRO A 176 -7.89 3.96 24.97
C PRO A 176 -6.41 4.34 24.87
N ILE A 177 -5.51 3.36 24.91
CA ILE A 177 -4.07 3.58 24.74
C ILE A 177 -3.77 3.86 23.27
N HIS A 178 -4.32 3.05 22.38
CA HIS A 178 -4.19 3.20 20.94
C HIS A 178 -4.65 4.59 20.46
N VAL A 179 -5.87 5.00 20.84
CA VAL A 179 -6.42 6.32 20.47
C VAL A 179 -5.49 7.46 20.93
N LYS A 180 -4.99 7.39 22.18
CA LYS A 180 -4.06 8.39 22.71
C LYS A 180 -2.73 8.41 21.95
N LEU A 181 -2.20 7.26 21.60
CA LEU A 181 -0.95 7.16 20.84
C LEU A 181 -1.11 7.73 19.42
N VAL A 182 -2.23 7.44 18.75
CA VAL A 182 -2.57 8.02 17.43
C VAL A 182 -2.62 9.55 17.52
N ASP A 183 -3.27 10.10 18.54
CA ASP A 183 -3.34 11.56 18.76
C ASP A 183 -1.98 12.18 19.05
N ILE A 184 -1.17 11.54 19.89
CA ILE A 184 0.18 12.01 20.19
C ILE A 184 1.05 11.98 18.93
N ARG A 185 1.00 10.89 18.16
CA ARG A 185 1.74 10.76 16.90
C ARG A 185 1.40 11.88 15.92
N ARG A 186 0.11 12.17 15.72
CA ARG A 186 -0.34 13.29 14.86
C ARG A 186 0.25 14.62 15.29
N LYS A 187 0.22 14.91 16.60
CA LYS A 187 0.82 16.13 17.16
C LYS A 187 2.33 16.15 16.96
N LEU A 188 3.02 15.02 17.16
CA LEU A 188 4.46 14.91 16.95
C LEU A 188 4.86 15.09 15.49
N VAL A 189 4.17 14.46 14.54
CA VAL A 189 4.43 14.63 13.11
C VAL A 189 4.17 16.08 12.69
N ALA A 190 3.10 16.70 13.17
CA ALA A 190 2.82 18.11 12.91
C ALA A 190 3.89 19.04 13.51
N LEU A 191 4.48 18.69 14.66
CA LEU A 191 5.61 19.42 15.25
C LEU A 191 6.90 19.22 14.46
N ALA A 192 7.18 17.99 14.01
CA ALA A 192 8.36 17.65 13.22
C ALA A 192 8.37 18.36 11.85
N ALA A 193 7.18 18.64 11.30
CA ALA A 193 7.05 19.39 10.05
C ALA A 193 7.35 20.90 10.19
N LYS A 194 7.45 21.45 11.42
CA LYS A 194 7.79 22.86 11.64
C LYS A 194 9.31 23.07 11.57
N GLU A 195 9.76 24.14 10.90
CA GLU A 195 11.19 24.51 10.83
C GLU A 195 11.81 24.84 12.21
N THR A 196 10.99 25.34 13.14
CA THR A 196 11.33 25.55 14.53
C THR A 196 10.17 25.05 15.40
N PHE A 197 10.46 24.27 16.45
CA PHE A 197 9.44 23.80 17.37
C PHE A 197 9.64 24.41 18.76
N SER A 198 8.54 24.58 19.48
CA SER A 198 8.58 25.04 20.86
C SER A 198 8.83 23.87 21.81
N LYS A 199 9.88 23.95 22.64
CA LYS A 199 10.11 22.98 23.74
C LYS A 199 8.91 22.87 24.69
N ALA A 200 8.07 23.89 24.77
CA ALA A 200 6.84 23.89 25.57
C ALA A 200 5.73 23.02 24.95
N GLU A 201 5.73 22.80 23.63
CA GLU A 201 4.79 21.90 22.94
C GLU A 201 5.25 20.44 23.02
N LEU A 202 6.56 20.18 22.97
CA LEU A 202 7.12 18.81 22.99
C LEU A 202 7.09 18.16 24.38
N LYS A 203 7.39 18.91 25.45
CA LYS A 203 7.48 18.37 26.82
C LYS A 203 6.20 17.66 27.28
N PRO A 204 5.00 18.25 27.15
CA PRO A 204 3.76 17.60 27.55
C PRO A 204 3.51 16.29 26.79
N LEU A 205 3.79 16.26 25.47
CA LEU A 205 3.63 15.04 24.67
C LEU A 205 4.57 13.94 25.13
N GLN A 206 5.83 14.28 25.43
CA GLN A 206 6.81 13.33 25.94
C GLN A 206 6.45 12.79 27.33
N GLU A 207 5.90 13.64 28.21
CA GLU A 207 5.42 13.21 29.52
C GLU A 207 4.24 12.25 29.40
N GLU A 208 3.30 12.51 28.50
CA GLU A 208 2.20 11.59 28.20
C GLU A 208 2.70 10.25 27.65
N LEU A 209 3.69 10.25 26.73
CA LEU A 209 4.30 9.01 26.26
C LEU A 209 4.94 8.20 27.39
N ARG A 210 5.66 8.86 28.31
CA ARG A 210 6.24 8.19 29.49
C ARG A 210 5.18 7.62 30.43
N LYS A 211 4.05 8.32 30.61
CA LYS A 211 2.91 7.80 31.40
C LYS A 211 2.28 6.57 30.74
N ILE A 212 2.24 6.53 29.41
CA ILE A 212 1.78 5.34 28.68
C ILE A 212 2.79 4.20 28.84
N ASP A 213 4.08 4.48 28.68
CA ASP A 213 5.16 3.51 28.81
C ASP A 213 5.23 2.90 30.22
N SER A 214 5.01 3.71 31.27
CA SER A 214 5.00 3.22 32.66
C SER A 214 3.86 2.25 32.98
N LYS A 215 2.88 2.07 32.08
CA LYS A 215 1.85 1.03 32.21
C LYS A 215 2.32 -0.33 31.74
N ARG A 216 3.50 -0.42 31.10
CA ARG A 216 4.09 -1.67 30.67
C ARG A 216 4.84 -2.32 31.83
N VAL A 217 4.73 -3.64 31.91
CA VAL A 217 5.53 -4.51 32.78
C VAL A 217 6.34 -5.41 31.87
N ASP A 218 7.67 -5.44 32.03
CA ASP A 218 8.59 -6.16 31.15
C ASP A 218 8.40 -5.86 29.65
N GLY A 219 8.10 -4.59 29.33
CA GLY A 219 7.87 -4.14 27.95
C GLY A 219 6.51 -4.52 27.37
N LYS A 220 5.61 -5.11 28.17
CA LYS A 220 4.27 -5.55 27.74
C LYS A 220 3.16 -4.81 28.48
N PHE A 221 2.08 -4.46 27.79
CA PHE A 221 0.85 -4.00 28.43
C PHE A 221 0.12 -5.23 28.99
N LEU A 222 -0.33 -5.16 30.23
CA LEU A 222 -1.02 -6.28 30.87
C LEU A 222 -2.50 -5.93 31.06
N GLY A 223 -3.37 -6.87 30.69
CA GLY A 223 -4.80 -6.85 30.96
C GLY A 223 -5.12 -7.38 32.37
N PRO A 224 -6.42 -7.51 32.71
CA PRO A 224 -6.87 -8.05 33.99
C PRO A 224 -6.26 -9.43 34.24
N GLY A 225 -5.67 -9.63 35.43
CA GLY A 225 -5.03 -10.90 35.80
C GLY A 225 -3.61 -11.10 35.26
N GLY A 226 -2.97 -10.07 34.68
CA GLY A 226 -1.59 -10.17 34.19
C GLY A 226 -1.47 -10.83 32.81
N ILE A 227 -2.57 -10.98 32.09
CA ILE A 227 -2.61 -11.58 30.75
C ILE A 227 -2.17 -10.55 29.72
N VAL A 228 -1.34 -10.95 28.76
CA VAL A 228 -0.96 -10.10 27.63
C VAL A 228 -2.14 -10.01 26.66
N PRO A 229 -2.70 -8.81 26.41
CA PRO A 229 -3.85 -8.67 25.52
C PRO A 229 -3.48 -8.99 24.06
N ALA A 230 -4.47 -9.44 23.29
CA ALA A 230 -4.31 -9.65 21.85
C ALA A 230 -3.94 -8.34 21.13
N SER A 231 -3.19 -8.47 20.04
CA SER A 231 -2.79 -7.35 19.17
C SER A 231 -2.04 -6.20 19.89
N GLN A 232 -1.43 -6.48 21.04
CA GLN A 232 -0.62 -5.52 21.80
C GLN A 232 0.57 -4.97 21.02
N ALA A 233 1.10 -5.74 20.07
CA ALA A 233 2.20 -5.33 19.20
C ALA A 233 1.92 -3.99 18.51
N ILE A 234 0.66 -3.72 18.12
CA ILE A 234 0.25 -2.46 17.47
C ILE A 234 0.54 -1.26 18.38
N CYS A 235 0.09 -1.31 19.64
CA CYS A 235 0.36 -0.26 20.62
C CYS A 235 1.85 -0.22 21.03
N SER A 236 2.53 -1.36 21.02
CA SER A 236 3.98 -1.45 21.25
C SER A 236 4.77 -0.67 20.22
N SER A 237 4.62 -1.02 18.95
CA SER A 237 5.26 -0.38 17.82
C SER A 237 4.90 1.10 17.71
N LEU A 238 3.62 1.46 17.89
CA LEU A 238 3.18 2.85 17.80
C LEU A 238 3.79 3.75 18.89
N LEU A 239 3.98 3.23 20.11
CA LEU A 239 4.67 3.97 21.18
C LEU A 239 6.15 4.18 20.85
N GLU A 240 6.81 3.14 20.34
CA GLU A 240 8.21 3.20 19.93
C GLU A 240 8.41 4.22 18.80
N GLU A 241 7.54 4.20 17.78
CA GLU A 241 7.50 5.23 16.73
C GLU A 241 7.34 6.65 17.30
N CYS A 242 6.44 6.84 18.26
CA CYS A 242 6.27 8.14 18.89
C CYS A 242 7.55 8.61 19.61
N PHE A 243 8.24 7.71 20.32
CA PHE A 243 9.51 8.04 20.96
C PHE A 243 10.62 8.34 19.95
N ASP A 244 10.68 7.61 18.84
CA ASP A 244 11.61 7.87 17.75
C ASP A 244 11.41 9.28 17.17
N ILE A 245 10.16 9.67 16.88
CA ILE A 245 9.83 11.02 16.39
C ILE A 245 10.25 12.08 17.43
N VAL A 246 10.06 11.83 18.73
CA VAL A 246 10.53 12.75 19.79
C VAL A 246 12.05 12.90 19.77
N GLN A 247 12.80 11.80 19.61
CA GLN A 247 14.26 11.88 19.53
C GLN A 247 14.71 12.62 18.28
N GLU A 248 14.03 12.42 17.16
CA GLU A 248 14.30 13.09 15.89
C GLU A 248 14.11 14.60 15.98
N ILE A 249 12.97 15.04 16.53
CA ILE A 249 12.68 16.45 16.79
C ILE A 249 13.80 17.07 17.66
N ARG A 250 14.20 16.39 18.74
CA ARG A 250 15.28 16.87 19.61
C ARG A 250 16.62 16.97 18.90
N ALA A 251 16.96 15.96 18.10
CA ALA A 251 18.21 15.92 17.34
C ALA A 251 18.27 17.07 16.32
N GLN A 252 17.15 17.38 15.67
CA GLN A 252 17.06 18.50 14.74
C GLN A 252 17.33 19.85 15.43
N GLU A 253 16.82 20.08 16.63
CA GLU A 253 17.13 21.32 17.37
C GLU A 253 18.59 21.38 17.80
N GLU A 254 19.13 20.27 18.32
CA GLU A 254 20.53 20.24 18.75
C GLU A 254 21.52 20.33 17.59
N SER A 255 21.13 19.94 16.37
CA SER A 255 21.95 20.12 15.16
C SER A 255 22.40 21.58 14.96
N LYS A 256 21.60 22.55 15.42
CA LYS A 256 21.91 24.00 15.35
C LYS A 256 23.03 24.42 16.30
N ASN A 257 23.26 23.64 17.36
CA ASN A 257 24.22 23.92 18.43
C ASN A 257 25.45 23.02 18.36
N VAL A 258 25.69 22.35 17.21
CA VAL A 258 26.88 21.53 17.02
C VAL A 258 28.11 22.42 16.91
N ALA A 259 29.10 22.18 17.77
CA ALA A 259 30.36 22.93 17.73
C ALA A 259 31.05 22.79 16.37
N SER A 260 31.77 23.83 15.94
CA SER A 260 32.48 23.84 14.65
C SER A 260 33.46 22.68 14.49
N SER A 261 34.11 22.26 15.57
CA SER A 261 35.03 21.12 15.62
C SER A 261 34.34 19.78 15.32
N LEU A 262 33.05 19.65 15.64
CA LEU A 262 32.25 18.43 15.44
C LEU A 262 31.46 18.43 14.12
N ARG A 263 31.36 19.58 13.46
CA ARG A 263 30.57 19.76 12.24
C ARG A 263 30.93 18.78 11.11
N PRO A 264 32.21 18.48 10.83
CA PRO A 264 32.54 17.49 9.80
C PRO A 264 31.98 16.09 10.10
N ILE A 265 31.96 15.67 11.38
CA ILE A 265 31.41 14.38 11.81
C ILE A 265 29.88 14.40 11.64
N HIS A 266 29.23 15.49 12.07
CA HIS A 266 27.80 15.68 11.92
C HIS A 266 27.34 15.60 10.46
N ASP A 267 28.01 16.33 9.57
CA ASP A 267 27.64 16.41 8.17
C ASP A 267 27.83 15.05 7.48
N ARG A 268 28.90 14.32 7.82
CA ARG A 268 29.14 12.97 7.32
C ARG A 268 28.06 11.98 7.80
N LEU A 269 27.70 12.00 9.08
CA LEU A 269 26.63 11.15 9.62
C LEU A 269 25.27 11.47 9.00
N THR A 270 24.98 12.74 8.77
CA THR A 270 23.74 13.20 8.12
C THR A 270 23.67 12.71 6.68
N GLN A 271 24.78 12.78 5.93
CA GLN A 271 24.86 12.23 4.58
C GLN A 271 24.62 10.73 4.57
N ILE A 272 25.34 9.96 5.40
CA ILE A 272 25.19 8.50 5.49
C ILE A 272 23.74 8.14 5.82
N ARG A 273 23.12 8.87 6.76
CA ARG A 273 21.70 8.67 7.12
C ARG A 273 20.78 8.84 5.91
N ALA A 274 20.92 9.93 5.16
CA ALA A 274 20.07 10.22 4.01
C ALA A 274 20.20 9.14 2.91
N GLU A 275 21.42 8.67 2.65
CA GLU A 275 21.67 7.58 1.71
C GLU A 275 21.02 6.26 2.18
N LEU A 276 21.18 5.89 3.46
CA LEU A 276 20.56 4.69 4.03
C LEU A 276 19.02 4.77 4.06
N GLU A 277 18.44 5.93 4.36
CA GLU A 277 16.98 6.14 4.31
C GLU A 277 16.45 6.00 2.89
N SER A 278 17.17 6.53 1.89
CA SER A 278 16.83 6.34 0.49
C SER A 278 16.84 4.87 0.08
N LEU A 279 17.83 4.09 0.54
CA LEU A 279 17.90 2.65 0.28
C LEU A 279 16.74 1.86 0.92
N VAL A 280 16.31 2.26 2.12
CA VAL A 280 15.12 1.68 2.77
C VAL A 280 13.85 1.97 1.96
N LEU A 281 13.70 3.20 1.45
CA LEU A 281 12.51 3.62 0.69
C LEU A 281 12.44 3.03 -0.71
N THR A 282 13.57 2.90 -1.41
CA THR A 282 13.61 2.54 -2.84
C THR A 282 13.56 1.04 -3.13
N HIS A 283 13.19 0.21 -2.16
CA HIS A 283 12.96 -1.24 -2.30
C HIS A 283 14.00 -1.96 -3.23
N ARG A 284 15.17 -2.27 -2.68
CA ARG A 284 16.06 -3.42 -3.01
C ARG A 284 16.21 -3.91 -4.46
N TRP A 285 16.25 -3.04 -5.48
CA TRP A 285 16.49 -3.53 -6.85
C TRP A 285 17.93 -3.41 -7.34
N SER A 286 18.79 -2.68 -6.62
CA SER A 286 20.19 -2.48 -7.02
C SER A 286 21.22 -2.57 -5.88
N LEU A 287 20.79 -2.83 -4.65
CA LEU A 287 21.68 -2.89 -3.49
C LEU A 287 22.14 -4.33 -3.28
N ARG A 288 23.44 -4.59 -3.34
CA ARG A 288 24.02 -5.84 -2.80
C ARG A 288 24.24 -5.66 -1.30
N GLU A 289 24.02 -6.70 -0.51
CA GLU A 289 24.24 -6.66 0.95
C GLU A 289 25.68 -6.23 1.28
N THR A 290 26.64 -6.57 0.44
CA THR A 290 28.05 -6.13 0.57
C THR A 290 28.23 -4.62 0.48
N ASP A 291 27.33 -3.89 -0.17
CA ASP A 291 27.41 -2.42 -0.28
C ASP A 291 27.20 -1.75 1.09
N LEU A 292 26.50 -2.43 2.03
CA LEU A 292 26.35 -2.00 3.42
C LEU A 292 27.66 -2.01 4.21
N TRP A 293 28.68 -2.73 3.72
CA TRP A 293 30.00 -2.78 4.35
C TRP A 293 30.66 -1.40 4.39
N ASN A 294 30.60 -0.63 3.30
CA ASN A 294 31.23 0.69 3.23
C ASN A 294 30.61 1.66 4.24
N TYR A 295 29.29 1.58 4.41
CA TYR A 295 28.56 2.32 5.44
C TYR A 295 28.98 1.87 6.84
N SER A 296 29.02 0.56 7.08
CA SER A 296 29.43 -0.01 8.37
C SER A 296 30.86 0.41 8.75
N LEU A 297 31.80 0.34 7.81
CA LEU A 297 33.19 0.75 8.00
C LEU A 297 33.28 2.25 8.31
N SER A 298 32.59 3.09 7.53
CA SER A 298 32.55 4.55 7.77
C SER A 298 32.00 4.89 9.16
N LEU A 299 30.92 4.20 9.60
CA LEU A 299 30.36 4.40 10.93
C LEU A 299 31.30 3.90 12.04
N GLN A 300 32.03 2.81 11.83
CA GLN A 300 33.04 2.31 12.77
C GLN A 300 34.22 3.27 12.91
N GLU A 301 34.68 3.86 11.81
CA GLU A 301 35.73 4.88 11.82
C GLU A 301 35.30 6.10 12.64
N ILE A 302 34.07 6.59 12.42
CA ILE A 302 33.49 7.67 13.22
C ILE A 302 33.36 7.26 14.69
N ASP A 303 32.89 6.04 14.98
CA ASP A 303 32.71 5.53 16.34
C ASP A 303 34.03 5.49 17.13
N LYS A 304 35.13 5.10 16.45
CA LYS A 304 36.51 5.06 16.99
C LYS A 304 37.09 6.43 17.33
N MET A 305 36.53 7.52 16.81
CA MET A 305 36.96 8.88 17.18
C MET A 305 36.54 9.26 18.60
N ARG A 306 35.68 8.46 19.26
CA ARG A 306 35.19 8.74 20.60
C ARG A 306 36.16 8.25 21.67
N ILE A 307 36.28 9.04 22.74
CA ILE A 307 36.99 8.70 23.97
C ILE A 307 35.96 8.67 25.11
N ASP A 308 35.90 7.56 25.85
CA ASP A 308 34.89 7.31 26.90
C ASP A 308 33.44 7.56 26.43
N GLY A 309 33.14 7.18 25.19
CA GLY A 309 31.81 7.32 24.59
C GLY A 309 31.45 8.73 24.14
N LYS A 310 32.39 9.69 24.12
CA LYS A 310 32.16 11.07 23.67
C LYS A 310 33.15 11.49 22.59
N PHE A 311 32.73 12.35 21.68
CA PHE A 311 33.60 13.00 20.70
C PHE A 311 34.38 14.13 21.37
N VAL A 312 35.68 14.17 21.15
CA VAL A 312 36.57 15.21 21.68
C VAL A 312 37.11 16.08 20.55
N ASP A 313 37.46 17.33 20.86
CA ASP A 313 38.17 18.20 19.93
C ASP A 313 39.70 17.99 19.99
N SER A 314 40.45 18.78 19.22
CA SER A 314 41.91 18.73 19.17
C SER A 314 42.60 19.01 20.51
N GLU A 315 41.90 19.61 21.46
CA GLU A 315 42.42 19.92 22.80
C GLU A 315 42.00 18.87 23.85
N GLY A 316 41.24 17.84 23.44
CA GLY A 316 40.71 16.82 24.33
C GLY A 316 39.45 17.25 25.10
N ASN A 317 38.90 18.42 24.79
CA ASN A 317 37.67 18.91 25.40
C ASN A 317 36.45 18.22 24.80
N ARG A 318 35.31 18.32 25.49
CA ARG A 318 34.02 17.73 25.09
C ARG A 318 33.08 18.83 24.57
N PRO A 319 33.15 19.16 23.27
CA PRO A 319 32.33 20.21 22.67
C PRO A 319 30.82 19.90 22.69
N GLU A 320 29.99 20.94 22.57
CA GLU A 320 28.53 20.83 22.45
C GLU A 320 28.09 20.13 21.13
N GLY A 321 26.91 19.50 21.14
CA GLY A 321 26.39 18.71 20.01
C GLY A 321 26.63 17.19 20.11
N GLN A 322 27.09 16.70 21.26
CA GLN A 322 27.35 15.26 21.47
C GLN A 322 26.11 14.38 21.25
N TYR A 323 24.95 14.81 21.75
CA TYR A 323 23.74 14.00 21.70
C TYR A 323 23.25 13.81 20.26
N VAL A 324 23.23 14.86 19.42
CA VAL A 324 22.83 14.71 18.01
C VAL A 324 23.76 13.80 17.24
N LEU A 325 25.08 13.84 17.48
CA LEU A 325 26.02 12.91 16.86
C LEU A 325 25.75 11.46 17.27
N LEU A 326 25.56 11.21 18.57
CA LEU A 326 25.27 9.87 19.08
C LEU A 326 23.92 9.34 18.59
N TYR A 327 22.92 10.22 18.47
CA TYR A 327 21.63 9.90 17.86
C TYR A 327 21.79 9.50 16.39
N LEU A 328 22.46 10.33 15.59
CA LEU A 328 22.69 10.06 14.17
C LEU A 328 23.45 8.75 13.97
N LEU A 329 24.52 8.53 14.75
CA LEU A 329 25.30 7.29 14.70
C LEU A 329 24.44 6.06 14.98
N ARG A 330 23.63 6.11 16.05
CA ARG A 330 22.68 5.03 16.39
C ARG A 330 21.64 4.84 15.29
N ARG A 331 21.10 5.93 14.74
CA ARG A 331 20.11 5.89 13.66
C ARG A 331 20.67 5.22 12.42
N CYS A 332 21.90 5.55 12.01
CA CYS A 332 22.58 4.93 10.88
C CYS A 332 22.78 3.42 11.10
N TYR A 333 23.28 3.00 12.28
CA TYR A 333 23.39 1.58 12.60
C TYR A 333 22.03 0.86 12.62
N GLY A 334 20.98 1.52 13.12
CA GLY A 334 19.62 0.98 13.11
C GLY A 334 19.06 0.79 11.69
N LEU A 335 19.36 1.71 10.77
CA LEU A 335 18.99 1.59 9.35
C LEU A 335 19.73 0.42 8.68
N ILE A 336 21.03 0.26 8.93
CA ILE A 336 21.79 -0.90 8.44
C ILE A 336 21.20 -2.19 8.98
N TYR A 337 20.94 -2.27 10.29
CA TYR A 337 20.33 -3.44 10.90
C TYR A 337 18.97 -3.78 10.28
N ARG A 338 18.12 -2.78 10.01
CA ARG A 338 16.83 -2.97 9.33
C ARG A 338 17.02 -3.49 7.90
N LEU A 339 17.96 -2.94 7.15
CA LEU A 339 18.28 -3.41 5.79
C LEU A 339 18.80 -4.86 5.79
N LEU A 340 19.64 -5.22 6.77
CA LEU A 340 20.14 -6.59 6.94
C LEU A 340 19.04 -7.58 7.36
N LEU A 341 18.21 -7.23 8.35
CA LEU A 341 17.11 -8.09 8.80
C LEU A 341 16.12 -8.41 7.69
N SER A 342 15.98 -7.49 6.76
CA SER A 342 15.03 -7.64 5.69
C SER A 342 15.64 -8.42 4.50
N SER A 343 16.96 -8.69 4.48
CA SER A 343 17.64 -9.48 3.44
C SER A 343 17.06 -10.89 3.34
N GLU A 344 16.79 -11.33 2.11
CA GLU A 344 16.33 -12.71 1.89
C GLU A 344 17.56 -13.63 1.89
N PRO A 345 17.51 -14.85 2.47
CA PRO A 345 18.64 -15.79 2.49
C PRO A 345 18.79 -16.50 1.13
N VAL A 346 18.81 -15.74 0.05
CA VAL A 346 18.81 -16.22 -1.33
C VAL A 346 19.99 -15.58 -2.06
N SER A 347 20.78 -16.39 -2.77
CA SER A 347 21.89 -15.88 -3.56
C SER A 347 21.43 -14.89 -4.63
N GLU A 348 22.29 -13.92 -4.98
CA GLU A 348 22.01 -12.89 -6.00
C GLU A 348 21.56 -13.51 -7.34
N GLU A 349 22.11 -14.66 -7.70
CA GLU A 349 21.76 -15.41 -8.92
C GLU A 349 20.30 -15.90 -8.93
N LEU A 350 19.73 -16.18 -7.76
CA LEU A 350 18.35 -16.64 -7.61
C LEU A 350 17.37 -15.49 -7.33
N MET A 351 17.85 -14.28 -7.02
CA MET A 351 17.00 -13.11 -6.75
C MET A 351 16.00 -12.79 -7.86
N PRO A 352 16.34 -12.89 -9.17
CA PRO A 352 15.34 -12.69 -10.22
C PRO A 352 14.18 -13.68 -10.15
N ILE A 353 14.46 -14.92 -9.75
CA ILE A 353 13.48 -16.00 -9.61
C ILE A 353 12.65 -15.77 -8.34
N ALA A 354 13.30 -15.50 -7.21
CA ALA A 354 12.65 -15.20 -5.94
C ALA A 354 11.69 -14.00 -6.05
N ASN A 355 12.11 -12.90 -6.68
CA ASN A 355 11.28 -11.73 -6.92
C ASN A 355 10.04 -12.04 -7.80
N LYS A 356 10.23 -12.85 -8.84
CA LYS A 356 9.12 -13.28 -9.71
C LYS A 356 8.12 -14.14 -8.94
N LEU A 357 8.60 -15.09 -8.13
CA LEU A 357 7.74 -15.92 -7.27
C LEU A 357 7.01 -15.09 -6.22
N SER A 358 7.67 -14.15 -5.54
CA SER A 358 7.02 -13.26 -4.57
C SER A 358 5.92 -12.41 -5.22
N THR A 359 6.13 -11.97 -6.45
CA THR A 359 5.09 -11.25 -7.23
C THR A 359 3.93 -12.17 -7.57
N VAL A 360 4.19 -13.37 -8.09
CA VAL A 360 3.14 -14.36 -8.42
C VAL A 360 2.34 -14.75 -7.18
N LYS A 361 3.02 -15.05 -6.06
CA LYS A 361 2.39 -15.34 -4.77
C LYS A 361 1.47 -14.21 -4.32
N LYS A 362 1.91 -12.95 -4.42
CA LYS A 362 1.10 -11.79 -4.04
C LYS A 362 -0.16 -11.71 -4.91
N CYS A 363 -0.02 -11.86 -6.22
CA CYS A 363 -1.16 -11.86 -7.13
C CYS A 363 -2.13 -13.03 -6.87
N LEU A 364 -1.63 -14.26 -6.65
CA LEU A 364 -2.47 -15.41 -6.32
C LEU A 364 -3.23 -15.21 -5.00
N ASN A 365 -2.59 -14.63 -3.98
CA ASN A 365 -3.27 -14.28 -2.73
C ASN A 365 -4.31 -13.18 -2.90
N GLU A 366 -4.05 -12.20 -3.76
CA GLU A 366 -5.05 -11.19 -4.12
C GLU A 366 -6.26 -11.85 -4.80
N VAL A 367 -6.03 -12.74 -5.78
CA VAL A 367 -7.10 -13.52 -6.45
C VAL A 367 -7.92 -14.32 -5.43
N LEU A 368 -7.24 -15.07 -4.55
CA LEU A 368 -7.88 -15.84 -3.47
C LEU A 368 -8.70 -14.96 -2.52
N LYS A 369 -8.20 -13.75 -2.20
CA LYS A 369 -8.86 -12.82 -1.28
C LYS A 369 -10.06 -12.12 -1.89
N TYR A 370 -10.00 -11.77 -3.17
CA TYR A 370 -11.06 -10.98 -3.81
C TYR A 370 -12.26 -11.82 -4.24
N GLY A 371 -12.08 -13.11 -4.55
CA GLY A 371 -13.16 -14.07 -4.82
C GLY A 371 -14.03 -13.72 -6.05
N GLY A 372 -14.41 -14.73 -6.83
CA GLY A 372 -15.28 -14.56 -8.00
C GLY A 372 -15.41 -15.85 -8.81
N PRO A 373 -16.32 -15.93 -9.79
CA PRO A 373 -16.39 -17.06 -10.72
C PRO A 373 -15.17 -17.00 -11.64
N PHE A 374 -14.06 -17.56 -11.19
CA PHE A 374 -12.84 -17.63 -11.98
C PHE A 374 -12.99 -18.73 -13.04
N SER A 375 -12.50 -18.47 -14.23
CA SER A 375 -12.33 -19.45 -15.31
C SER A 375 -10.92 -20.04 -15.27
N PRO A 376 -10.71 -21.31 -15.67
CA PRO A 376 -9.37 -21.90 -15.80
C PRO A 376 -8.39 -21.06 -16.63
N TYR A 377 -8.91 -20.21 -17.53
CA TYR A 377 -8.13 -19.26 -18.33
C TYR A 377 -7.45 -18.15 -17.51
N ASP A 378 -7.94 -17.83 -16.32
CA ASP A 378 -7.48 -16.69 -15.50
C ASP A 378 -6.28 -17.06 -14.68
N LEU A 379 -6.18 -18.36 -14.38
CA LEU A 379 -5.02 -18.94 -13.73
C LEU A 379 -3.88 -19.16 -14.72
N TYR A 380 -4.13 -19.10 -16.04
CA TYR A 380 -3.15 -19.38 -17.08
C TYR A 380 -1.89 -18.48 -17.03
N PRO A 381 -1.96 -17.15 -16.81
CA PRO A 381 -0.77 -16.32 -16.67
C PRO A 381 0.12 -16.76 -15.49
N TYR A 382 -0.48 -17.21 -14.39
CA TYR A 382 0.25 -17.72 -13.23
C TYR A 382 0.84 -19.10 -13.51
N GLN A 383 0.07 -20.01 -14.12
CA GLN A 383 0.56 -21.32 -14.57
C GLN A 383 1.73 -21.16 -15.55
N LEU A 384 1.63 -20.26 -16.52
CA LEU A 384 2.67 -19.98 -17.48
C LEU A 384 3.91 -19.37 -16.80
N ALA A 385 3.73 -18.46 -15.85
CA ALA A 385 4.82 -17.88 -15.09
C ALA A 385 5.56 -18.93 -14.24
N LEU A 386 4.82 -19.81 -13.55
CA LEU A 386 5.37 -20.91 -12.77
C LEU A 386 6.05 -21.94 -13.67
N HIS A 387 5.44 -22.31 -14.80
CA HIS A 387 6.04 -23.21 -15.79
C HIS A 387 7.33 -22.63 -16.37
N GLN A 388 7.38 -21.33 -16.67
CA GLN A 388 8.61 -20.67 -17.11
C GLN A 388 9.70 -20.78 -16.04
N ILE A 389 9.36 -20.59 -14.76
CA ILE A 389 10.30 -20.74 -13.65
C ILE A 389 10.74 -22.21 -13.53
N ASP A 390 9.81 -23.16 -13.58
CA ASP A 390 10.09 -24.59 -13.55
C ASP A 390 11.03 -25.03 -14.67
N SER A 391 10.86 -24.48 -15.88
CA SER A 391 11.68 -24.77 -17.06
C SER A 391 13.12 -24.26 -16.94
N MET A 392 13.40 -23.34 -16.01
CA MET A 392 14.76 -22.88 -15.71
C MET A 392 15.54 -23.90 -14.87
N ARG A 393 14.87 -24.90 -14.29
CA ARG A 393 15.51 -25.94 -13.49
C ARG A 393 16.17 -27.00 -14.36
N LYS A 394 17.31 -27.51 -13.91
CA LYS A 394 17.98 -28.71 -14.45
C LYS A 394 18.06 -29.73 -13.33
N ASP A 395 17.62 -30.96 -13.60
CA ASP A 395 17.54 -32.04 -12.60
C ASP A 395 16.82 -31.62 -11.30
N GLY A 396 15.75 -30.83 -11.45
CA GLY A 396 14.93 -30.33 -10.34
C GLY A 396 15.55 -29.20 -9.52
N LYS A 397 16.69 -28.60 -9.95
CA LYS A 397 17.37 -27.51 -9.24
C LYS A 397 17.64 -26.32 -10.15
N PHE A 398 17.69 -25.11 -9.60
CA PHE A 398 18.18 -23.95 -10.33
C PHE A 398 19.71 -23.99 -10.37
N VAL A 399 20.30 -23.88 -11.55
CA VAL A 399 21.75 -23.99 -11.75
C VAL A 399 22.29 -22.64 -12.20
N GLY A 400 23.36 -22.20 -11.54
CA GLY A 400 24.06 -20.95 -11.83
C GLY A 400 24.73 -20.97 -13.21
N VAL A 401 25.21 -19.80 -13.63
CA VAL A 401 25.84 -19.63 -14.96
C VAL A 401 27.12 -20.47 -15.10
N ASP A 402 27.80 -20.72 -13.98
CA ASP A 402 29.02 -21.52 -13.88
C ASP A 402 28.75 -23.03 -13.69
N GLY A 403 27.49 -23.45 -13.63
CA GLY A 403 27.09 -24.84 -13.41
C GLY A 403 26.99 -25.24 -11.94
N THR A 404 27.21 -24.32 -11.00
CA THR A 404 27.04 -24.59 -9.56
C THR A 404 25.57 -24.52 -9.14
N ILE A 405 25.26 -24.98 -7.93
CA ILE A 405 23.92 -24.87 -7.34
C ILE A 405 23.96 -23.66 -6.39
N PRO A 406 23.29 -22.54 -6.73
CA PRO A 406 23.35 -21.34 -5.90
C PRO A 406 22.65 -21.54 -4.55
N GLU A 407 23.11 -20.86 -3.50
CA GLU A 407 22.50 -20.91 -2.16
C GLU A 407 21.09 -20.29 -2.15
N GLY A 408 20.22 -20.80 -1.27
CA GLY A 408 18.82 -20.37 -1.19
C GLY A 408 17.84 -21.20 -2.02
N GLN A 409 18.28 -22.30 -2.66
CA GLN A 409 17.39 -23.22 -3.42
C GLN A 409 16.15 -23.63 -2.64
N GLY A 410 16.31 -24.03 -1.37
CA GLY A 410 15.20 -24.54 -0.57
C GLY A 410 14.10 -23.51 -0.38
N ILE A 411 14.47 -22.23 -0.23
CA ILE A 411 13.54 -21.11 -0.06
C ILE A 411 12.80 -20.85 -1.37
N VAL A 412 13.53 -20.76 -2.48
CA VAL A 412 12.94 -20.54 -3.81
C VAL A 412 12.03 -21.70 -4.20
N MET A 413 12.44 -22.94 -3.91
CA MET A 413 11.63 -24.14 -4.14
C MET A 413 10.39 -24.18 -3.24
N ALA A 414 10.50 -23.79 -1.97
CA ALA A 414 9.35 -23.69 -1.08
C ALA A 414 8.35 -22.63 -1.59
N HIS A 415 8.83 -21.44 -1.98
CA HIS A 415 7.97 -20.39 -2.58
C HIS A 415 7.31 -20.86 -3.88
N LEU A 416 8.05 -21.58 -4.73
CA LEU A 416 7.52 -22.14 -5.97
C LEU A 416 6.43 -23.17 -5.69
N ASN A 417 6.66 -24.08 -4.74
CA ASN A 417 5.67 -25.07 -4.33
C ASN A 417 4.44 -24.40 -3.71
N GLU A 418 4.62 -23.41 -2.84
CA GLU A 418 3.52 -22.65 -2.24
C GLU A 418 2.70 -21.91 -3.31
N CYS A 419 3.34 -21.38 -4.36
CA CYS A 419 2.61 -20.80 -5.50
C CYS A 419 1.81 -21.86 -6.26
N HIS A 420 2.35 -23.07 -6.44
CA HIS A 420 1.62 -24.18 -7.06
C HIS A 420 0.47 -24.65 -6.17
N GLU A 421 0.67 -24.77 -4.86
CA GLU A 421 -0.38 -25.11 -3.88
C GLU A 421 -1.50 -24.05 -3.87
N LEU A 422 -1.16 -22.76 -3.85
CA LEU A 422 -2.14 -21.67 -3.96
C LEU A 422 -2.93 -21.76 -5.26
N LEU A 423 -2.28 -22.14 -6.35
CA LEU A 423 -2.91 -22.28 -7.65
C LEU A 423 -3.84 -23.50 -7.73
N GLU A 424 -3.47 -24.63 -7.13
CA GLU A 424 -4.34 -25.81 -7.03
C GLU A 424 -5.52 -25.55 -6.09
N MET A 425 -5.32 -24.92 -4.93
CA MET A 425 -6.43 -24.53 -4.04
C MET A 425 -7.44 -23.62 -4.75
N LEU A 426 -6.96 -22.70 -5.60
CA LEU A 426 -7.84 -21.86 -6.41
C LEU A 426 -8.64 -22.67 -7.44
N LYS A 427 -8.06 -23.70 -8.06
CA LYS A 427 -8.77 -24.59 -8.98
C LYS A 427 -9.80 -25.45 -8.25
N GLU A 428 -9.44 -26.03 -7.12
CA GLU A 428 -10.37 -26.85 -6.30
C GLU A 428 -11.57 -26.02 -5.85
N ALA A 429 -11.35 -24.78 -5.40
CA ALA A 429 -12.42 -23.85 -5.04
C ALA A 429 -13.31 -23.44 -6.24
N MET A 430 -12.84 -23.60 -7.48
CA MET A 430 -13.63 -23.37 -8.69
C MET A 430 -14.47 -24.61 -9.04
N ASP A 431 -13.91 -25.81 -8.92
CA ASP A 431 -14.62 -27.06 -9.22
C ASP A 431 -15.77 -27.32 -8.22
N GLU A 432 -15.63 -26.93 -6.94
CA GLU A 432 -16.68 -27.07 -5.92
C GLU A 432 -17.90 -26.14 -6.14
N GLY A 433 -17.78 -25.10 -6.97
CA GLY A 433 -18.85 -24.13 -7.25
C GLY A 433 -19.77 -24.50 -8.42
N GLU A 434 -19.40 -25.48 -9.24
CA GLU A 434 -20.20 -25.91 -10.42
C GLU A 434 -21.22 -27.01 -10.09
N ASP A 435 -21.11 -27.67 -8.93
CA ASP A 435 -21.94 -28.84 -8.57
C ASP A 435 -23.25 -28.51 -7.80
N GLU A 436 -23.50 -27.26 -7.38
CA GLU A 436 -24.70 -26.89 -6.61
C GLU A 436 -25.92 -26.43 -7.45
N ASP A 437 -25.80 -26.28 -8.78
CA ASP A 437 -26.84 -25.66 -9.63
C ASP A 437 -27.56 -26.62 -10.60
N PHE A 438 -27.59 -27.93 -10.33
CA PHE A 438 -28.35 -28.91 -11.14
C PHE A 438 -29.26 -29.82 -10.31
N ASP A 439 -30.28 -29.22 -9.68
CA ASP A 439 -31.53 -29.92 -9.37
C ASP A 439 -32.73 -29.04 -9.82
N GLU A 440 -32.87 -28.85 -11.13
CA GLU A 440 -34.12 -28.35 -11.73
C GLU A 440 -35.21 -29.43 -11.60
N ASP A 441 -36.18 -29.18 -10.73
CA ASP A 441 -37.46 -29.87 -10.60
C ASP A 441 -38.29 -29.70 -11.90
N PRO A 442 -38.54 -30.74 -12.71
CA PRO A 442 -39.36 -30.64 -13.90
C PRO A 442 -40.80 -31.04 -13.54
N GLY A 443 -41.60 -30.09 -13.09
CA GLY A 443 -42.97 -30.38 -12.69
C GLY A 443 -43.90 -29.17 -12.69
N ASP A 444 -44.23 -28.64 -13.87
CA ASP A 444 -45.60 -28.19 -14.17
C ASP A 444 -45.73 -27.74 -15.63
N LEU A 445 -46.23 -28.65 -16.47
CA LEU A 445 -46.87 -28.30 -17.74
C LEU A 445 -48.24 -28.96 -17.76
N ASP A 446 -49.25 -28.11 -17.60
CA ASP A 446 -50.68 -28.37 -17.77
C ASP A 446 -50.99 -29.12 -19.08
N ASP A 447 -51.69 -30.25 -18.97
CA ASP A 447 -52.57 -30.74 -20.03
C ASP A 447 -53.74 -31.52 -19.42
N ALA A 448 -54.82 -30.81 -19.09
CA ALA A 448 -56.12 -31.40 -18.80
C ALA A 448 -57.05 -31.11 -19.98
N THR A 449 -57.21 -32.16 -20.78
CA THR A 449 -58.03 -32.27 -21.98
C THR A 449 -59.53 -32.29 -21.66
N GLU A 450 -60.31 -31.67 -22.56
CA GLU A 450 -61.76 -31.82 -22.69
C GLU A 450 -62.16 -33.19 -23.28
N GLU A 451 -63.45 -33.54 -23.10
CA GLU A 451 -64.26 -34.65 -23.68
C GLU A 451 -64.18 -36.00 -22.91
N GLU A 452 -65.27 -36.66 -22.46
CA GLU A 452 -66.72 -36.67 -22.78
C GLU A 452 -67.62 -36.75 -21.52
#